data_AF-A0A959I9U2-F1
#
_entry.id   AF-A0A959I9U2-F1
#
_cell.length_a   1.000
_cell.length_b   1.000
_cell.length_c   1.000
_cell.angle_alpha   90.00
_cell.angle_beta   90.00
_cell.angle_gamma   90.00
#
_symmetry.space_group_name_H-M   'P 1'
#
loop_
_entity.id
_entity.type
_entity.pdbx_description
1 polymer ?
#
loop_
_entity_poly.entity_id
_entity_poly.type
_entity_poly.pdbx_seq_one_letter_code
_entity_poly.pdbx_strand_id
1 'polypeptide(L)'
;QFEQVYSFSEGRAPYQQEQLWGYLDPDGNLITPPQFGLAWSFQNGLARVAFFEGIGFIDRSGKMAIRPDFLDVRDYSEGLARMQR
;
A
#
# COMPACT_ATOMS: atom_id res chain seq x y z
N GLN A 1 20.33 -5.88 -2.46
CA GLN A 1 20.30 -6.68 -1.21
C GLN A 1 19.18 -6.10 -0.35
N PHE A 2 18.30 -6.92 0.20
CA PHE A 2 17.20 -6.43 1.05
C PHE A 2 17.71 -6.10 2.44
N GLU A 3 17.20 -5.02 3.03
CA GLU A 3 17.53 -4.64 4.41
C GLU A 3 16.80 -5.55 5.39
N GLN A 4 15.53 -5.84 5.11
CA GLN A 4 14.68 -6.72 5.91
C GLN A 4 13.75 -7.52 5.01
N VAL A 5 13.43 -8.75 5.41
CA VAL A 5 12.39 -9.58 4.80
C VAL A 5 11.60 -10.22 5.92
N TYR A 6 10.28 -10.03 5.92
CA TYR A 6 9.38 -10.59 6.92
C TYR A 6 8.90 -11.97 6.50
N SER A 7 8.29 -12.71 7.44
CA SER A 7 7.77 -14.05 7.15
C SER A 7 6.74 -14.02 6.02
N PHE A 8 6.79 -15.06 5.18
CA PHE A 8 5.79 -15.27 4.14
C PHE A 8 4.41 -15.50 4.76
N SER A 9 3.39 -14.87 4.17
CA SER A 9 1.98 -15.15 4.40
C SER A 9 1.28 -15.21 3.04
N GLU A 10 0.45 -16.24 2.83
CA GLU A 10 -0.20 -16.49 1.53
C GLU A 10 0.74 -16.47 0.32
N GLY A 11 1.98 -16.95 0.50
CA GLY A 11 3.01 -16.97 -0.54
C GLY A 11 3.62 -15.61 -0.86
N ARG A 12 3.55 -14.63 0.05
CA ARG A 12 4.17 -13.31 -0.13
C ARG A 12 4.83 -12.82 1.13
N ALA A 13 5.97 -12.14 1.00
CA ALA A 13 6.68 -11.53 2.11
C ALA A 13 6.87 -10.03 1.87
N PRO A 14 6.60 -9.16 2.85
CA PRO A 14 7.05 -7.80 2.78
C PRO A 14 8.57 -7.75 2.93
N TYR A 15 9.21 -6.93 2.11
CA TYR A 15 10.65 -6.66 2.20
C TYR A 15 10.90 -5.16 2.26
N GLN A 16 12.01 -4.78 2.90
CA GLN A 16 12.46 -3.39 3.00
C GLN A 16 13.71 -3.16 2.16
N GLN A 17 13.72 -2.06 1.44
CA GLN A 17 14.87 -1.53 0.73
C GLN A 17 14.74 -0.01 0.65
N GLU A 18 15.82 0.72 0.94
CA GLU A 18 15.86 2.19 0.89
C GLU A 18 14.75 2.83 1.75
N GLN A 19 14.51 2.26 2.95
CA GLN A 19 13.47 2.68 3.91
C GLN A 19 12.02 2.49 3.43
N LEU A 20 11.80 1.99 2.22
CA LEU A 20 10.48 1.68 1.68
C LEU A 20 10.23 0.18 1.64
N TRP A 21 8.96 -0.18 1.62
CA TRP A 21 8.49 -1.54 1.62
C TRP A 21 7.91 -1.93 0.26
N GLY A 22 8.20 -3.17 -0.14
CA GLY A 22 7.58 -3.86 -1.27
C GLY A 22 7.19 -5.28 -0.89
N TYR A 23 6.77 -6.08 -1.87
CA TYR A 23 6.46 -7.50 -1.67
C TYR A 23 7.20 -8.35 -2.69
N LEU A 24 7.60 -9.54 -2.24
CA LEU A 24 8.20 -10.57 -3.08
C LEU A 24 7.51 -11.91 -2.89
N ASP A 25 7.63 -12.77 -3.90
CA ASP A 25 7.17 -14.15 -3.89
C ASP A 25 8.25 -15.10 -3.31
N PRO A 26 7.96 -16.40 -3.10
CA PRO A 26 8.91 -17.34 -2.50
C PRO A 26 10.14 -17.62 -3.37
N ASP A 27 10.05 -17.36 -4.67
CA ASP A 27 11.16 -17.48 -5.62
C ASP A 27 12.07 -16.25 -5.59
N GLY A 28 11.69 -15.21 -4.83
CA GLY A 28 12.41 -13.95 -4.71
C GLY A 28 12.07 -12.93 -5.79
N ASN A 29 11.05 -13.18 -6.62
CA ASN A 29 10.59 -12.21 -7.60
C ASN A 29 9.81 -11.10 -6.93
N LEU A 30 10.01 -9.86 -7.41
CA LEU A 30 9.29 -8.71 -6.89
C LEU A 30 7.85 -8.71 -7.40
N ILE A 31 6.90 -8.74 -6.48
CA ILE A 31 5.47 -8.50 -6.75
C ILE A 31 5.23 -7.00 -6.84
N THR A 32 5.82 -6.25 -5.92
CA THR A 32 5.86 -4.78 -6.00
C THR A 32 7.27 -4.30 -5.67
N PRO A 33 7.77 -3.24 -6.35
CA PRO A 33 8.98 -2.56 -5.90
C PRO A 33 8.75 -1.90 -4.53
N PRO A 34 9.82 -1.40 -3.86
CA PRO A 34 9.69 -0.63 -2.64
C PRO A 34 8.98 0.68 -2.95
N GLN A 35 7.78 0.86 -2.41
CA GLN A 35 6.97 2.06 -2.65
C GLN A 35 6.05 2.43 -1.46
N PHE A 36 5.95 1.56 -0.46
CA PHE A 36 5.09 1.78 0.71
C PHE A 36 5.92 2.24 1.90
N GLY A 37 5.40 3.17 2.70
CA GLY A 37 6.05 3.58 3.95
C GLY A 37 6.00 2.47 5.01
N LEU A 38 4.95 1.64 4.98
CA LEU A 38 4.81 0.44 5.79
C LEU A 38 4.04 -0.62 5.00
N ALA A 39 4.34 -1.89 5.27
CA ALA A 39 3.69 -3.04 4.65
C ALA A 39 3.39 -4.11 5.71
N TRP A 40 2.21 -4.71 5.65
CA TRP A 40 1.82 -5.81 6.55
C TRP A 40 1.64 -7.13 5.80
N SER A 41 1.70 -8.25 6.50
CA SER A 41 1.49 -9.57 5.90
C SER A 41 0.11 -9.70 5.25
N PHE A 42 0.03 -10.44 4.15
CA PHE A 42 -1.23 -10.78 3.49
C PHE A 42 -2.16 -11.58 4.41
N GLN A 43 -3.44 -11.23 4.41
CA GLN A 43 -4.54 -11.94 5.07
C GLN A 43 -5.81 -11.83 4.23
N ASN A 44 -6.48 -12.96 3.98
CA ASN A 44 -7.67 -13.05 3.13
C ASN A 44 -7.47 -12.45 1.73
N GLY A 45 -6.28 -12.64 1.15
CA GLY A 45 -5.94 -12.15 -0.19
C GLY A 45 -5.66 -10.65 -0.31
N LEU A 46 -5.64 -9.92 0.82
CA LEU A 46 -5.32 -8.51 0.86
C LEU A 46 -4.12 -8.25 1.78
N ALA A 47 -3.38 -7.19 1.50
CA ALA A 47 -2.40 -6.66 2.44
C ALA A 47 -2.62 -5.18 2.67
N ARG A 48 -2.58 -4.78 3.94
CA ARG A 48 -2.56 -3.36 4.32
C ARG A 48 -1.21 -2.76 3.94
N VAL A 49 -1.22 -1.55 3.40
CA VAL A 49 -0.02 -0.76 3.06
C VAL A 49 -0.20 0.69 3.45
N ALA A 50 0.88 1.38 3.79
CA ALA A 50 0.87 2.81 4.10
C ALA A 50 1.51 3.63 2.99
N PHE A 51 0.86 4.71 2.64
CA PHE A 51 1.36 5.79 1.78
C PHE A 51 1.50 7.07 2.61
N PHE A 52 2.08 8.11 2.01
CA PHE A 52 2.08 9.44 2.63
C PHE A 52 0.64 9.94 2.89
N GLU A 53 -0.27 9.67 1.97
CA GLU A 53 -1.68 10.06 2.06
C GLU A 53 -2.55 9.21 2.99
N GLY A 54 -2.06 8.09 3.54
CA GLY A 54 -2.81 7.25 4.46
C GLY A 54 -2.67 5.75 4.21
N ILE A 55 -3.65 4.97 4.66
CA ILE A 55 -3.65 3.51 4.57
C ILE A 55 -4.49 3.05 3.38
N GLY A 56 -3.95 2.12 2.60
CA GLY A 56 -4.67 1.40 1.55
C GLY A 56 -4.51 -0.11 1.69
N PHE A 57 -5.10 -0.82 0.75
CA PHE A 57 -5.00 -2.28 0.63
C PHE A 57 -4.61 -2.66 -0.79
N ILE A 58 -3.68 -3.60 -0.91
CA ILE A 58 -3.32 -4.24 -2.18
C ILE A 58 -3.85 -5.67 -2.24
N ASP A 59 -4.15 -6.13 -3.44
CA ASP A 59 -4.47 -7.51 -3.74
C ASP A 59 -3.21 -8.37 -3.92
N ARG A 60 -3.45 -9.66 -4.16
CA ARG A 60 -2.46 -10.69 -4.42
C ARG A 60 -1.50 -10.41 -5.59
N SER A 61 -1.89 -9.56 -6.53
CA SER A 61 -1.04 -9.15 -7.65
C SER A 61 -0.21 -7.90 -7.35
N GLY A 62 -0.38 -7.30 -6.17
CA GLY A 62 0.25 -6.04 -5.80
C GLY A 62 -0.52 -4.81 -6.27
N LYS A 63 -1.74 -4.97 -6.81
CA LYS A 63 -2.58 -3.86 -7.27
C LYS A 63 -3.43 -3.33 -6.13
N MET A 64 -3.69 -2.02 -6.14
CA MET A 64 -4.57 -1.39 -5.16
C MET A 64 -6.00 -1.96 -5.24
N ALA A 65 -6.43 -2.62 -4.17
CA ALA A 65 -7.81 -3.04 -3.95
C ALA A 65 -8.63 -1.93 -3.32
N ILE A 66 -8.03 -1.18 -2.38
CA ILE A 66 -8.64 0.00 -1.72
C ILE A 66 -7.57 1.08 -1.64
N ARG A 67 -7.82 2.25 -2.23
CA ARG A 67 -6.89 3.38 -2.18
C ARG A 67 -7.01 4.11 -0.85
N PRO A 68 -5.94 4.73 -0.34
CA PRO A 68 -6.08 5.71 0.72
C PRO A 68 -7.06 6.80 0.27
N ASP A 69 -8.13 7.01 1.05
CA ASP A 69 -9.11 8.05 0.73
C ASP A 69 -8.54 9.44 1.08
N PHE A 70 -8.29 10.25 0.04
CA PHE A 70 -8.02 11.69 0.20
C PHE A 70 -8.86 12.58 -0.72
N LEU A 71 -9.66 12.01 -1.64
CA LEU A 71 -10.47 12.83 -2.55
C LEU A 71 -11.52 13.67 -1.81
N ASP A 72 -12.07 13.16 -0.70
CA ASP A 72 -13.11 13.87 0.05
C ASP A 72 -12.58 15.01 0.94
N VAL A 73 -11.26 15.21 1.06
CA VAL A 73 -10.70 16.32 1.87
C VAL A 73 -10.20 17.46 0.99
N ARG A 74 -9.74 17.18 -0.24
CA ARG A 74 -9.37 18.22 -1.21
C ARG A 74 -10.57 18.74 -2.02
N ASP A 75 -11.50 17.87 -2.40
CA ASP A 75 -12.71 18.30 -3.12
C ASP A 75 -13.70 19.05 -2.20
N TYR A 76 -13.67 18.78 -0.88
CA TYR A 76 -14.50 19.50 0.09
C TYR A 76 -13.98 20.90 0.42
N SER A 77 -12.68 21.18 0.17
CA SER A 77 -12.13 22.54 0.23
C SER A 77 -12.45 23.40 -0.99
N GLU A 78 -12.83 22.80 -2.12
CA GLU A 78 -13.26 23.54 -3.33
C GLU A 78 -14.80 23.53 -3.53
N GLY A 79 -15.53 22.62 -2.86
CA GLY A 79 -16.98 22.46 -3.00
C GLY A 79 -17.88 23.30 -2.08
N LEU A 80 -17.36 23.91 -1.01
CA LEU A 80 -18.16 24.77 -0.10
C LEU A 80 -18.24 26.25 -0.52
N ALA A 81 -17.53 26.63 -1.58
CA ALA A 81 -17.50 28.01 -2.08
C ALA A 81 -18.49 28.23 -3.24
N ARG A 82 -19.74 27.79 -3.13
CA ARG A 82 -20.86 28.24 -4.00
C ARG A 82 -22.24 27.86 -3.48
N MET A 83 -22.55 28.16 -2.22
CA MET A 83 -23.94 28.40 -1.83
C MET A 83 -24.27 29.84 -2.19
N GLN A 84 -24.79 30.04 -3.40
CA GLN A 84 -25.42 31.30 -3.80
C GLN A 84 -26.91 31.20 -3.44
N ARG A 85 -27.34 31.98 -2.44
CA ARG A 85 -28.64 32.64 -2.49
C ARG A 85 -28.56 33.98 -1.77
#